data_AF-A0A7K4CG62-F1
#
_entry.id   AF-A0A7K4CG62-F1
#
_cell.length_a   1.000
_cell.length_b   1.000
_cell.length_c   1.000
_cell.angle_alpha   90.00
_cell.angle_beta   90.00
_cell.angle_gamma   90.00
#
_symmetry.space_group_name_H-M   'P 1'
#
loop_
_entity.id
_entity.type
_entity.pdbx_description
1 polymer ?
#
loop_
_entity_poly.entity_id
_entity_poly.type
_entity_poly.pdbx_seq_one_letter_code
_entity_poly.pdbx_strand_id
1 'polypeptide(L)'
;MIKNHTQRKTDHAVSPVVGVMLMLVVTIIIAAVVSAFAGGMSSGQKKVPQAAIKADFSITDGMVISHAGGDPLPVAEIQFVMWDGPTFGPNIEQSSKQILNLSAMCDSSKLPIRTSSGGYNTTAFLPGSELTISKADCACNLL
;
A
#
# COMPACT_ATOMS: atom_id res chain seq x y z
N MET A 1 -77.63 -3.02 32.55
CA MET A 1 -76.82 -2.62 31.38
C MET A 1 -75.54 -1.99 31.91
N ILE A 2 -74.39 -2.56 31.51
CA ILE A 2 -73.02 -2.01 31.52
C ILE A 2 -72.27 -1.94 32.87
N LYS A 3 -71.31 -2.87 33.01
CA LYS A 3 -70.09 -2.79 33.85
C LYS A 3 -69.04 -1.95 33.11
N ASN A 4 -68.27 -1.12 33.83
CA ASN A 4 -66.80 -1.19 33.88
C ASN A 4 -66.19 0.13 34.38
N HIS A 5 -65.47 0.04 35.50
CA HIS A 5 -64.59 1.08 35.99
C HIS A 5 -63.25 1.03 35.26
N THR A 6 -62.75 2.23 34.97
CA THR A 6 -61.64 2.63 34.10
C THR A 6 -60.28 2.09 34.56
N GLN A 7 -59.52 1.55 33.62
CA GLN A 7 -58.12 1.13 33.75
C GLN A 7 -57.22 2.29 34.23
N ARG A 8 -56.62 2.18 35.41
CA ARG A 8 -55.51 3.06 35.84
C ARG A 8 -54.21 2.55 35.23
N LYS A 9 -53.76 3.17 34.13
CA LYS A 9 -52.36 3.03 33.70
C LYS A 9 -51.49 3.81 34.71
N THR A 10 -50.62 3.10 35.42
CA THR A 10 -49.57 3.70 36.24
C THR A 10 -48.55 4.34 35.32
N ASP A 11 -48.67 5.65 35.12
CA ASP A 11 -47.60 6.44 34.52
C ASP A 11 -46.42 6.42 35.50
N HIS A 12 -45.36 5.67 35.17
CA HIS A 12 -44.12 5.69 35.92
C HIS A 12 -43.45 7.04 35.64
N ALA A 13 -43.89 8.08 36.34
CA ALA A 13 -43.25 9.38 36.33
C ALA A 13 -41.83 9.21 36.87
N VAL A 14 -40.87 9.14 35.95
CA VAL A 14 -39.44 9.18 36.28
C VAL A 14 -39.17 10.53 36.92
N SER A 15 -38.49 10.53 38.07
CA SER A 15 -38.11 11.78 38.73
C SER A 15 -37.27 12.63 37.77
N PRO A 16 -37.52 13.95 37.64
CA PRO A 16 -36.79 14.83 36.74
C PRO A 16 -35.27 14.73 36.88
N VAL A 17 -34.79 14.49 38.11
CA VAL A 17 -33.36 14.33 38.40
C VAL A 17 -32.82 13.01 37.85
N VAL A 18 -33.57 11.92 38.00
CA VAL A 18 -33.12 10.59 37.55
C VAL A 18 -33.08 10.52 36.04
N GLY A 19 -34.04 11.14 35.34
CA GLY A 19 -34.05 11.21 33.87
C GLY A 19 -32.82 11.92 33.33
N VAL A 20 -32.43 13.04 33.95
CA VAL A 20 -31.24 13.82 33.53
C VAL A 20 -29.96 13.04 33.82
N MET A 21 -29.83 12.43 35.00
CA MET A 21 -28.64 11.64 35.32
C MET A 21 -28.46 10.46 34.36
N LEU A 22 -29.55 9.79 33.98
CA LEU A 22 -29.52 8.68 33.02
C LEU A 22 -29.10 9.15 31.62
N MET A 23 -29.62 10.29 31.16
CA MET A 23 -29.26 10.88 29.87
C MET A 23 -27.77 11.25 29.81
N LEU A 24 -27.23 11.85 30.87
CA LEU A 24 -25.82 12.23 30.95
C LEU A 24 -24.91 11.01 30.88
N VAL A 25 -25.20 9.95 31.63
CA VAL A 25 -24.38 8.75 31.63
C VAL A 25 -24.34 8.09 30.25
N VAL A 26 -25.50 7.92 29.60
CA VAL A 26 -25.58 7.29 28.28
C VAL A 26 -24.82 8.12 27.23
N THR A 27 -25.00 9.44 27.22
CA THR A 27 -24.30 10.32 26.27
C THR A 27 -22.80 10.33 26.49
N ILE A 28 -22.32 10.30 27.74
CA ILE A 28 -20.89 10.22 28.07
C ILE A 28 -20.30 8.88 27.60
N ILE A 29 -20.99 7.76 27.83
CA ILE A 29 -20.55 6.44 27.38
C ILE A 29 -20.45 6.40 25.85
N ILE A 30 -21.49 6.86 25.14
CA ILE A 30 -21.51 6.88 23.68
C ILE A 30 -20.39 7.77 23.14
N ALA A 31 -20.21 8.96 23.70
CA ALA A 31 -19.14 9.89 23.29
C ALA A 31 -17.74 9.28 23.48
N ALA A 32 -17.49 8.63 24.63
CA ALA A 32 -16.23 7.95 24.91
C ALA A 32 -15.96 6.81 23.93
N VAL A 33 -16.98 6.01 23.63
CA VAL A 33 -16.89 4.88 22.68
C VAL A 33 -16.61 5.39 21.27
N VAL A 34 -17.37 6.38 20.77
CA VAL A 34 -17.15 6.97 19.45
C VAL A 34 -15.76 7.61 19.33
N SER A 35 -15.28 8.26 20.39
CA SER A 35 -13.93 8.83 20.45
C SER A 35 -12.84 7.74 20.39
N ALA A 36 -13.03 6.63 21.12
CA ALA A 36 -12.12 5.49 21.07
C ALA A 36 -12.11 4.82 19.68
N PHE A 37 -13.27 4.69 19.03
CA PHE A 37 -13.36 4.18 17.66
C PHE A 37 -12.69 5.13 16.65
N ALA A 38 -12.89 6.44 16.77
CA ALA A 38 -12.25 7.43 15.90
C ALA A 38 -10.73 7.47 16.10
N GLY A 39 -10.26 7.39 17.35
CA GLY A 39 -8.83 7.36 17.69
C GLY A 39 -8.14 6.05 17.29
N GLY A 40 -8.82 4.91 17.46
CA GLY A 40 -8.31 3.58 17.10
C GLY A 40 -8.27 3.33 15.58
N MET A 41 -9.05 4.05 14.79
CA MET A 41 -9.01 3.98 13.32
C MET A 41 -7.83 4.76 12.72
N SER A 42 -7.26 5.73 13.45
CA SER A 42 -6.20 6.60 12.93
C SER A 42 -4.82 5.93 12.90
N SER A 43 -4.60 4.83 13.61
CA SER A 43 -3.24 4.32 13.89
C SER A 43 -2.70 3.29 12.91
N GLY A 44 -3.39 2.99 11.80
CA GLY A 44 -3.06 1.80 11.00
C GLY A 44 -2.62 2.03 9.57
N GLN A 45 -3.05 3.11 8.92
CA GLN A 45 -2.92 3.19 7.48
C GLN A 45 -1.57 3.83 7.11
N LYS A 46 -0.49 3.05 7.19
CA LYS A 46 0.72 3.35 6.43
C LYS A 46 0.28 3.62 5.00
N LYS A 47 0.48 4.84 4.51
CA LYS A 47 0.19 5.20 3.13
C LYS A 47 1.01 4.27 2.25
N VAL A 48 0.35 3.28 1.63
CA VAL A 48 0.99 2.41 0.66
C VAL A 48 1.34 3.32 -0.53
N PRO A 49 2.61 3.40 -0.94
CA PRO A 49 2.99 4.23 -2.06
C PRO A 49 2.22 3.77 -3.31
N GLN A 50 1.50 4.69 -3.93
CA GLN A 50 0.78 4.43 -5.17
C GLN A 50 1.67 4.90 -6.33
N ALA A 51 2.23 3.95 -7.09
CA ALA A 51 3.08 4.22 -8.23
C ALA A 51 2.58 3.46 -9.47
N ALA A 52 2.56 4.14 -10.61
CA ALA A 52 2.27 3.55 -11.91
C ALA A 52 3.59 3.17 -12.57
N ILE A 53 3.86 1.87 -12.68
CA ILE A 53 5.07 1.35 -13.32
C ILE A 53 4.71 0.75 -14.67
N LYS A 54 5.52 1.05 -15.69
CA LYS A 54 5.45 0.42 -17.01
C LYS A 54 6.75 -0.34 -17.27
N ALA A 55 6.63 -1.47 -17.94
CA ALA A 55 7.78 -2.28 -18.34
C ALA A 55 7.60 -2.68 -19.81
N ASP A 56 8.57 -2.30 -20.62
CA ASP A 56 8.62 -2.60 -22.05
C ASP A 56 9.80 -3.56 -22.29
N PHE A 57 9.53 -4.68 -22.94
CA PHE A 57 10.53 -5.70 -23.23
C PHE A 57 10.76 -5.81 -24.74
N SER A 58 12.02 -5.66 -25.14
CA SER A 58 12.50 -5.84 -26.51
C SER A 58 13.61 -6.90 -26.53
N ILE A 59 13.56 -7.80 -27.51
CA ILE A 59 14.60 -8.83 -27.71
C ILE A 59 15.93 -8.16 -28.11
N THR A 60 15.87 -7.01 -28.79
CA THR A 60 17.04 -6.28 -29.30
C THR A 60 17.58 -5.27 -28.27
N ASP A 61 16.68 -4.54 -27.61
CA ASP A 61 17.06 -3.40 -26.75
C ASP A 61 17.06 -3.73 -25.26
N GLY A 62 16.61 -4.93 -24.88
CA GLY A 62 16.49 -5.36 -23.49
C GLY A 62 15.17 -4.92 -22.85
N MET A 63 15.18 -4.79 -21.52
CA MET A 63 14.00 -4.39 -20.73
C MET A 63 14.14 -2.96 -20.25
N VAL A 64 13.11 -2.14 -20.43
CA VAL A 64 13.01 -0.78 -19.91
C VAL A 64 11.84 -0.70 -18.94
N ILE A 65 12.09 -0.25 -17.73
CA ILE A 65 11.10 -0.08 -16.67
C ILE A 65 10.98 1.42 -16.38
N SER A 66 9.82 2.01 -16.63
CA SER A 66 9.57 3.45 -16.44
C SER A 66 8.56 3.70 -15.32
N HIS A 67 8.80 4.76 -14.54
CA HIS A 67 7.87 5.21 -13.51
C HIS A 67 6.90 6.24 -14.12
N ALA A 68 5.73 5.81 -14.57
CA ALA A 68 4.76 6.67 -15.25
C ALA A 68 4.12 7.75 -14.36
N GLY A 69 4.11 7.58 -13.03
CA GLY A 69 3.60 8.60 -12.11
C GLY A 69 3.29 8.07 -10.71
N GLY A 70 3.03 8.95 -9.75
CA GLY A 70 2.66 8.59 -8.38
C GLY A 70 3.71 8.96 -7.33
N ASP A 71 3.69 8.22 -6.22
CA ASP A 71 4.62 8.41 -5.09
C ASP A 71 6.03 7.90 -5.42
N PRO A 72 7.10 8.56 -4.94
CA PRO A 72 8.46 8.09 -5.12
C PRO A 72 8.69 6.77 -4.38
N LEU A 73 9.39 5.83 -5.03
CA LEU A 73 9.68 4.51 -4.47
C LEU A 73 11.15 4.41 -4.06
N PRO A 74 11.47 4.24 -2.76
CA PRO A 74 12.84 4.02 -2.32
C PRO A 74 13.40 2.73 -2.91
N VAL A 75 14.52 2.82 -3.62
CA VAL A 75 15.14 1.68 -4.32
C VAL A 75 15.62 0.60 -3.34
N ALA A 76 15.99 1.01 -2.11
CA ALA A 76 16.44 0.11 -1.06
C ALA A 76 15.32 -0.78 -0.47
N GLU A 77 14.05 -0.40 -0.66
CA GLU A 77 12.88 -1.11 -0.10
C GLU A 77 12.10 -1.90 -1.16
N ILE A 78 12.54 -1.86 -2.42
CA ILE A 78 11.89 -2.54 -3.54
C ILE A 78 12.79 -3.64 -4.11
N GLN A 79 12.17 -4.69 -4.64
CA GLN A 79 12.84 -5.78 -5.34
C GLN A 79 12.23 -5.94 -6.72
N PHE A 80 13.07 -6.16 -7.73
CA PHE A 80 12.65 -6.46 -9.08
C PHE A 80 12.66 -7.97 -9.28
N VAL A 81 11.53 -8.53 -9.70
CA VAL A 81 11.38 -9.95 -9.96
C VAL A 81 10.79 -10.10 -11.35
N MET A 82 11.44 -10.90 -12.18
CA MET A 82 10.95 -11.27 -13.49
C MET A 82 10.60 -12.76 -13.50
N TRP A 83 9.57 -13.12 -14.25
CA TRP A 83 9.22 -14.50 -14.56
C TRP A 83 8.59 -14.53 -15.95
N ASP A 84 8.76 -15.64 -16.63
CA ASP A 84 8.11 -15.88 -17.91
C ASP A 84 6.64 -16.25 -17.68
N GLY A 85 5.76 -15.70 -18.51
CA GLY A 85 4.35 -16.02 -18.49
C GLY A 85 4.02 -17.37 -19.13
N PRO A 86 2.75 -17.80 -19.08
CA PRO A 86 2.33 -19.12 -19.56
C PRO A 86 2.44 -19.26 -21.09
N THR A 87 2.63 -18.15 -21.81
CA THR A 87 2.87 -18.10 -23.27
C THR A 87 4.19 -18.76 -23.68
N PHE A 88 5.13 -18.91 -22.76
CA PHE A 88 6.42 -19.56 -23.03
C PHE A 88 6.37 -21.08 -22.79
N GLY A 89 5.26 -21.61 -22.26
CA GLY A 89 5.06 -23.02 -21.95
C GLY A 89 4.34 -23.24 -20.61
N PRO A 90 3.75 -24.43 -20.37
CA PRO A 90 3.13 -24.76 -19.09
C PRO A 90 4.21 -24.99 -18.00
N ASN A 91 3.98 -24.42 -16.80
CA ASN A 91 4.78 -24.62 -15.57
C ASN A 91 6.19 -24.02 -15.51
N ILE A 92 6.57 -23.16 -16.45
CA ILE A 92 7.87 -22.47 -16.42
C ILE A 92 7.91 -21.24 -15.52
N GLU A 93 6.76 -20.68 -15.14
CA GLU A 93 6.66 -19.47 -14.29
C GLU A 93 7.39 -19.61 -12.94
N GLN A 94 7.50 -20.84 -12.44
CA GLN A 94 8.19 -21.14 -11.18
C GLN A 94 9.70 -21.32 -11.37
N SER A 95 10.14 -21.78 -12.55
CA SER A 95 11.55 -22.01 -12.88
C SER A 95 12.25 -20.76 -13.42
N SER A 96 11.51 -19.85 -14.06
CA SER A 96 12.05 -18.60 -14.61
C SER A 96 11.98 -17.42 -13.66
N LYS A 97 11.45 -17.62 -12.43
CA LYS A 97 11.39 -16.57 -11.43
C LYS A 97 12.81 -16.18 -11.00
N GLN A 98 13.27 -15.03 -11.48
CA GLN A 98 14.58 -14.48 -11.16
C GLN A 98 14.43 -13.15 -10.44
N ILE A 99 15.06 -13.04 -9.28
CA ILE A 99 15.27 -11.75 -8.61
C ILE A 99 16.40 -11.05 -9.35
N LEU A 100 16.10 -9.88 -9.89
CA LEU A 100 17.06 -9.05 -10.60
C LEU A 100 17.93 -8.32 -9.57
N ASN A 101 19.24 -8.44 -9.71
CA ASN A 101 20.18 -7.71 -8.88
C ASN A 101 20.26 -6.26 -9.37
N LEU A 102 20.13 -5.30 -8.45
CA LEU A 102 20.21 -3.86 -8.75
C LEU A 102 21.57 -3.44 -9.35
N SER A 103 22.61 -4.26 -9.18
CA SER A 103 23.91 -4.05 -9.82
C SER A 103 23.91 -4.36 -11.32
N ALA A 104 22.91 -5.07 -11.84
CA ALA A 104 22.74 -5.36 -13.27
C ALA A 104 21.72 -4.42 -13.95
N MET A 105 21.13 -3.49 -13.18
CA MET A 105 20.15 -2.52 -13.67
C MET A 105 20.80 -1.15 -13.74
N CYS A 106 20.55 -0.41 -14.80
CA CYS A 106 21.08 0.94 -14.99
C CYS A 106 19.97 1.99 -14.97
N ASP A 107 20.28 3.18 -14.48
CA ASP A 107 19.45 4.38 -14.66
C ASP A 107 19.67 4.96 -16.07
N SER A 108 18.89 5.97 -16.46
CA SER A 108 19.01 6.70 -17.73
C SER A 108 20.42 7.25 -18.00
N SER A 109 21.25 7.41 -16.96
CA SER A 109 22.67 7.81 -17.06
C SER A 109 23.65 6.64 -17.32
N LYS A 110 23.14 5.43 -17.61
CA LYS A 110 23.92 4.18 -17.78
C LYS A 110 24.78 3.78 -16.57
N LEU A 111 24.48 4.33 -15.40
CA LEU A 111 25.13 3.98 -14.14
C LEU A 111 24.35 2.84 -13.46
N PRO A 112 25.04 1.85 -12.86
CA PRO A 112 24.37 0.82 -12.09
C PRO A 112 23.63 1.47 -10.92
N ILE A 113 22.41 1.01 -10.64
CA ILE A 113 21.61 1.47 -9.50
C ILE A 113 22.39 1.21 -8.20
N ARG A 114 23.02 0.04 -8.09
CA ARG A 114 23.86 -0.33 -6.96
C ARG A 114 25.31 -0.56 -7.40
N THR A 115 26.24 0.21 -6.82
CA THR A 115 27.67 0.07 -7.07
C THR A 115 28.21 -1.23 -6.47
N SER A 116 29.33 -1.74 -7.01
CA SER A 116 30.06 -2.91 -6.49
C SER A 116 30.55 -2.75 -5.04
N SER A 117 30.62 -1.52 -4.52
CA SER A 117 30.93 -1.24 -3.11
C SER A 117 29.69 -1.20 -2.19
N GLY A 118 28.50 -1.48 -2.72
CA GLY A 118 27.25 -1.58 -1.96
C GLY A 118 26.47 -0.27 -1.79
N GLY A 119 26.98 0.86 -2.29
CA GLY A 119 26.25 2.13 -2.36
C GLY A 119 25.17 2.16 -3.45
N TYR A 120 24.26 3.14 -3.37
CA TYR A 120 23.23 3.38 -4.38
C TYR A 120 23.54 4.67 -5.14
N ASN A 121 23.65 4.61 -6.47
CA ASN A 121 23.71 5.82 -7.31
C ASN A 121 22.32 6.46 -7.46
N THR A 122 21.29 5.61 -7.50
CA THR A 122 19.89 6.01 -7.53
C THR A 122 19.21 5.49 -6.28
N THR A 123 18.86 6.39 -5.37
CA THR A 123 18.30 6.06 -4.05
C THR A 123 16.78 5.94 -4.07
N ALA A 124 16.12 6.55 -5.04
CA ALA A 124 14.68 6.51 -5.23
C ALA A 124 14.32 6.45 -6.72
N PHE A 125 13.32 5.64 -7.04
CA PHE A 125 12.69 5.59 -8.34
C PHE A 125 11.60 6.66 -8.36
N LEU A 126 11.87 7.73 -9.10
CA LEU A 126 11.05 8.94 -9.16
C LEU A 126 10.10 8.88 -10.36
N PRO A 127 8.93 9.54 -10.31
CA PRO A 127 8.07 9.67 -11.49
C PRO A 127 8.82 10.33 -12.66
N GLY A 128 8.80 9.67 -13.82
CA GLY A 128 9.51 10.05 -15.03
C GLY A 128 10.90 9.41 -15.20
N SER A 129 11.42 8.71 -14.18
CA SER A 129 12.68 7.97 -14.30
C SER A 129 12.50 6.62 -15.00
N GLU A 130 13.57 6.17 -15.67
CA GLU A 130 13.60 4.90 -16.42
C GLU A 130 14.81 4.07 -16.01
N LEU A 131 14.59 2.79 -15.79
CA LEU A 131 15.61 1.79 -15.52
C LEU A 131 15.73 0.86 -16.72
N THR A 132 16.96 0.60 -17.16
CA THR A 132 17.24 -0.26 -18.30
C THR A 132 18.04 -1.48 -17.88
N ILE A 133 17.68 -2.62 -18.46
CA ILE A 133 18.35 -3.92 -18.31
C ILE A 133 18.75 -4.37 -19.72
N SER A 134 19.88 -3.88 -20.22
CA SER A 134 20.48 -4.32 -21.48
C SER A 134 21.91 -4.79 -21.27
N LYS A 135 22.25 -5.95 -21.83
CA LYS A 135 23.58 -6.54 -21.76
C LYS A 135 24.63 -5.74 -22.54
N ALA A 136 24.22 -4.95 -23.53
CA ALA A 136 25.12 -4.20 -24.41
C ALA A 136 25.40 -2.78 -23.90
N ASP A 137 24.44 -2.16 -23.19
CA ASP A 137 24.52 -0.76 -22.78
C ASP A 137 24.80 -0.53 -21.29
N CYS A 138 24.59 -1.55 -20.44
CA CYS A 138 25.06 -1.49 -19.07
C CYS A 138 26.54 -1.85 -19.03
N ALA A 139 27.42 -0.87 -18.84
CA ALA A 139 28.79 -1.07 -18.35
C ALA A 139 28.79 -1.53 -16.88
N CYS A 140 27.84 -2.39 -16.49
CA CYS A 140 27.84 -3.09 -15.23
C CYS A 140 28.93 -4.14 -15.34
N ASN A 141 30.13 -3.75 -14.91
CA ASN A 141 31.24 -4.66 -14.70
C ASN A 141 30.83 -5.69 -13.64
N LEU A 142 30.20 -6.77 -14.07
CA LEU A 142 30.05 -8.02 -13.32
C LEU A 142 31.39 -8.77 -13.44
N LEU A 143 32.39 -8.30 -12.68
CA LEU A 143 33.55 -9.09 -12.28
C LEU A 143 33.32 -9.60 -10.87
#